data_AF-A0A818FWG3-F1
#
_entry.id   AF-A0A818FWG3-F1
#
_cell.length_a   1.000
_cell.length_b   1.000
_cell.length_c   1.000
_cell.angle_alpha   90.00
_cell.angle_beta   90.00
_cell.angle_gamma   90.00
#
_symmetry.space_group_name_H-M   'P 1'
#
loop_
_entity.id
_entity.type
_entity.pdbx_description
1 polymer ?
#
loop_
_entity_poly.entity_id
_entity_poly.type
_entity_poly.pdbx_seq_one_letter_code
_entity_poly.pdbx_strand_id
1 'polypeptide(L)'
;MSSECSNKDWIIELNVRPNSMSPIDPPSYDENENDSRILFSIYSMTLGESFSSHNIDSYILDHIKIEKECSQQDDLTLVWSDAISLTLCFLASLAHHGDYSQEHLLQRYFQWWMNGYMCPTGLCFTPHVDIKKSIDLFGETQAAQALGIEVDIEKKTYCLSPKPAALLRLSPISYFYSKHSYSKRLEIIKDCVKRMFGKSTSIDVFVAYIELLVNALNGFSKEDIIQSIKLKQNSNDSLNKIFFHLIDFISNDNNNIEQGLQRALKIIYIQQKECKYLNPYDSDETILLTLYLQIKKQLNL
;
A
#
# COMPACT_ATOMS: atom_id res chain seq x y z
N MET A 1 22.13 -35.78 -9.69
CA MET A 1 21.44 -34.96 -10.69
C MET A 1 20.29 -34.28 -9.99
N SER A 2 20.59 -33.10 -9.48
CA SER A 2 19.66 -32.12 -8.92
C SER A 2 18.93 -31.41 -10.07
N SER A 3 17.64 -31.18 -9.93
CA SER A 3 16.92 -30.17 -10.70
C SER A 3 15.87 -29.52 -9.80
N GLU A 4 16.32 -28.43 -9.16
CA GLU A 4 15.64 -27.13 -9.07
C GLU A 4 14.11 -27.16 -8.96
N CYS A 5 13.61 -27.02 -7.73
CA CYS A 5 12.27 -26.53 -7.46
C CYS A 5 12.35 -25.00 -7.42
N SER A 6 11.63 -24.33 -8.33
CA SER A 6 11.74 -22.89 -8.60
C SER A 6 11.03 -22.00 -7.57
N ASN A 7 11.66 -20.88 -7.23
CA ASN A 7 11.19 -19.79 -6.35
C ASN A 7 9.89 -19.06 -6.80
N LYS A 8 8.73 -19.73 -6.88
CA LYS A 8 7.47 -19.08 -7.34
C LYS A 8 6.24 -19.13 -6.43
N ASP A 9 6.25 -19.80 -5.29
CA ASP A 9 4.98 -20.15 -4.63
C ASP A 9 4.58 -19.35 -3.37
N TRP A 10 5.37 -18.39 -2.88
CA TRP A 10 5.04 -17.71 -1.61
C TRP A 10 3.77 -16.82 -1.67
N ILE A 11 3.36 -16.33 -2.86
CA ILE A 11 2.15 -15.50 -3.01
C ILE A 11 0.86 -16.33 -3.08
N ILE A 12 0.96 -17.63 -3.39
CA ILE A 12 -0.21 -18.52 -3.55
C ILE A 12 -0.76 -18.99 -2.19
N GLU A 13 0.06 -19.01 -1.14
CA GLU A 13 -0.33 -19.48 0.21
C GLU A 13 -1.21 -18.50 1.00
N LEU A 14 -1.32 -17.23 0.59
CA LEU A 14 -2.16 -16.23 1.27
C LEU A 14 -3.68 -16.44 1.12
N ASN A 15 -4.11 -17.53 0.47
CA ASN A 15 -5.51 -17.76 0.07
C ASN A 15 -6.22 -18.88 0.88
N VAL A 16 -5.74 -19.22 2.08
CA VAL A 16 -6.39 -20.22 2.95
C VAL A 16 -7.18 -19.55 4.06
N ARG A 17 -8.44 -19.96 4.22
CA ARG A 17 -9.45 -19.44 5.17
C ARG A 17 -8.88 -19.28 6.60
N PRO A 18 -9.37 -18.31 7.40
CA PRO A 18 -8.81 -18.01 8.74
C PRO A 18 -8.85 -19.16 9.75
N ASN A 19 -9.69 -20.18 9.53
CA ASN A 19 -9.92 -21.25 10.51
C ASN A 19 -9.05 -22.50 10.32
N SER A 20 -8.07 -22.49 9.41
CA SER A 20 -7.20 -23.66 9.18
C SER A 20 -5.72 -23.33 8.97
N MET A 21 -5.27 -22.12 9.28
CA MET A 21 -3.83 -21.82 9.26
C MET A 21 -3.21 -22.27 10.58
N SER A 22 -2.40 -23.32 10.52
CA SER A 22 -1.32 -23.51 11.50
C SER A 22 -0.37 -22.31 11.41
N PRO A 23 0.27 -21.89 12.51
CA PRO A 23 1.28 -20.84 12.48
C PRO A 23 2.27 -21.13 11.35
N ILE A 24 2.36 -20.20 10.40
CA ILE A 24 3.30 -20.27 9.29
C ILE A 24 4.59 -19.70 9.85
N ASP A 25 5.60 -20.55 10.02
CA ASP A 25 6.94 -20.09 10.34
C ASP A 25 7.38 -19.05 9.29
N PRO A 26 7.97 -17.91 9.68
CA PRO A 26 8.48 -16.95 8.72
C PRO A 26 9.41 -17.65 7.73
N PRO A 27 9.28 -17.39 6.41
CA PRO A 27 10.04 -18.11 5.40
C PRO A 27 11.53 -18.02 5.69
N SER A 28 12.23 -19.16 5.59
CA SER A 28 13.68 -19.22 5.75
C SER A 28 14.37 -18.35 4.71
N TYR A 29 15.16 -17.39 5.19
CA TYR A 29 15.85 -16.36 4.42
C TYR A 29 16.89 -16.94 3.45
N ASP A 30 16.85 -16.50 2.19
CA ASP A 30 17.96 -16.58 1.24
C ASP A 30 18.33 -15.16 0.76
N GLU A 31 19.62 -14.88 0.62
CA GLU A 31 20.30 -13.59 0.82
C GLU A 31 20.22 -12.60 -0.37
N ASN A 32 19.02 -12.22 -0.83
CA ASN A 32 18.90 -11.07 -1.73
C ASN A 32 18.33 -9.84 -1.00
N GLU A 33 19.17 -8.81 -0.82
CA GLU A 33 18.86 -7.60 -0.06
C GLU A 33 17.56 -6.92 -0.55
N ASN A 34 17.28 -6.99 -1.86
CA ASN A 34 16.06 -6.42 -2.46
C ASN A 34 14.78 -7.18 -2.08
N ASP A 35 14.83 -8.50 -1.95
CA ASP A 35 13.64 -9.30 -1.62
C ASP A 35 13.24 -9.08 -0.15
N SER A 36 14.25 -8.98 0.73
CA SER A 36 14.07 -8.57 2.11
C SER A 36 13.44 -7.18 2.20
N ARG A 37 13.95 -6.21 1.43
CA ARG A 37 13.42 -4.85 1.34
C ARG A 37 11.94 -4.83 0.93
N ILE A 38 11.54 -5.58 -0.10
CA ILE A 38 10.14 -5.64 -0.54
C ILE A 38 9.23 -6.25 0.54
N LEU A 39 9.63 -7.38 1.11
CA LEU A 39 8.86 -8.04 2.18
C LEU A 39 8.69 -7.13 3.38
N PHE A 40 9.76 -6.46 3.82
CA PHE A 40 9.69 -5.48 4.90
C PHE A 40 8.78 -4.30 4.56
N SER A 41 8.75 -3.85 3.30
CA SER A 41 7.87 -2.77 2.87
C SER A 41 6.40 -3.15 3.08
N ILE A 42 6.01 -4.35 2.62
CA ILE A 42 4.64 -4.88 2.77
C ILE A 42 4.30 -5.12 4.25
N TYR A 43 5.22 -5.72 5.01
CA TYR A 43 5.04 -5.95 6.44
C TYR A 43 4.89 -4.63 7.23
N SER A 44 5.69 -3.62 6.91
CA SER A 44 5.60 -2.29 7.52
C SER A 44 4.25 -1.62 7.23
N MET A 45 3.67 -1.88 6.06
CA MET A 45 2.31 -1.42 5.77
C MET A 45 1.31 -2.07 6.74
N THR A 46 1.35 -3.40 6.90
CA THR A 46 0.45 -4.12 7.82
C THR A 46 0.59 -3.68 9.26
N LEU A 47 1.82 -3.38 9.69
CA LEU A 47 2.10 -2.82 11.01
C LEU A 47 1.49 -1.43 11.18
N GLY A 48 1.72 -0.51 10.23
CA GLY A 48 1.21 0.86 10.31
C GLY A 48 -0.32 0.93 10.46
N GLU A 49 -1.04 0.09 9.73
CA GLU A 49 -2.49 -0.03 9.87
C GLU A 49 -2.90 -0.68 11.19
N SER A 50 -2.24 -1.78 11.59
CA SER A 50 -2.54 -2.47 12.86
C SER A 50 -2.28 -1.58 14.08
N PHE A 51 -1.24 -0.73 14.05
CA PHE A 51 -0.96 0.23 15.12
C PHE A 51 -2.04 1.31 15.26
N SER A 52 -2.74 1.61 14.18
CA SER A 52 -3.75 2.67 14.18
C SER A 52 -5.12 2.21 14.68
N SER A 53 -5.38 0.90 14.73
CA SER A 53 -6.66 0.36 15.19
C SER A 53 -6.70 -0.07 16.65
N HIS A 54 -5.53 -0.35 17.23
CA HIS A 54 -5.42 -0.60 18.66
C HIS A 54 -5.27 0.75 19.34
N ASN A 55 -6.19 1.07 20.27
CA ASN A 55 -6.06 2.26 21.12
C ASN A 55 -4.63 2.34 21.66
N ILE A 56 -3.95 3.45 21.37
CA ILE A 56 -2.54 3.69 21.63
C ILE A 56 -2.35 3.82 23.15
N ASP A 57 -2.26 2.69 23.83
CA ASP A 57 -1.72 2.61 25.18
C ASP A 57 -0.21 2.35 25.14
N SER A 58 0.47 2.77 26.19
CA SER A 58 1.93 2.65 26.46
C SER A 58 2.59 1.29 26.12
N TYR A 59 1.78 0.26 25.88
CA TYR A 59 2.12 -1.07 25.40
C TYR A 59 2.88 -1.09 24.04
N ILE A 60 2.65 -0.09 23.18
CA ILE A 60 3.20 -0.03 21.81
C ILE A 60 4.71 0.26 21.75
N LEU A 61 5.23 1.06 22.70
CA LEU A 61 6.68 1.35 22.78
C LEU A 61 7.46 0.15 23.32
N ASP A 62 6.85 -0.66 24.17
CA ASP A 62 7.42 -1.95 24.59
C ASP A 62 7.33 -3.02 23.48
N HIS A 63 6.35 -2.93 22.56
CA HIS A 63 6.18 -3.89 21.46
C HIS A 63 7.19 -3.75 20.30
N ILE A 64 7.85 -2.60 20.15
CA ILE A 64 8.94 -2.47 19.18
C ILE A 64 10.22 -3.16 19.70
N LYS A 65 10.38 -3.36 21.02
CA LYS A 65 11.41 -4.27 21.55
C LYS A 65 11.09 -5.74 21.26
N ILE A 66 9.82 -6.06 21.07
CA ILE A 66 9.31 -7.41 20.85
C ILE A 66 9.55 -7.89 19.39
N GLU A 67 10.04 -7.06 18.46
CA GLU A 67 10.58 -7.54 17.17
C GLU A 67 11.69 -8.62 17.36
N LYS A 68 12.33 -8.66 18.54
CA LYS A 68 13.27 -9.73 18.96
C LYS A 68 12.65 -10.87 19.78
N GLU A 69 11.51 -10.66 20.44
CA GLU A 69 10.90 -11.63 21.37
C GLU A 69 9.66 -12.34 20.80
N CYS A 70 8.91 -11.70 19.90
CA CYS A 70 7.71 -12.28 19.24
C CYS A 70 8.01 -13.35 18.19
N SER A 71 9.28 -13.58 17.85
CA SER A 71 9.65 -14.82 17.13
C SER A 71 9.41 -16.08 17.97
N GLN A 72 8.98 -15.94 19.24
CA GLN A 72 8.71 -17.04 20.17
C GLN A 72 7.27 -17.09 20.71
N GLN A 73 6.35 -16.22 20.29
CA GLN A 73 4.95 -16.22 20.77
C GLN A 73 3.92 -16.07 19.63
N ASP A 74 3.10 -17.11 19.46
CA ASP A 74 2.08 -17.32 18.41
C ASP A 74 0.85 -16.37 18.45
N ASP A 75 0.89 -15.23 19.15
CA ASP A 75 -0.33 -14.46 19.50
C ASP A 75 -0.57 -13.16 18.70
N LEU A 76 0.25 -12.85 17.68
CA LEU A 76 0.06 -11.62 16.91
C LEU A 76 -0.99 -11.78 15.79
N THR A 77 -2.25 -11.43 16.06
CA THR A 77 -3.29 -11.34 15.02
C THR A 77 -3.20 -9.99 14.31
N LEU A 78 -2.46 -9.92 13.20
CA LEU A 78 -2.44 -8.73 12.33
C LEU A 78 -3.78 -8.60 11.59
N VAL A 79 -4.44 -7.45 11.72
CA VAL A 79 -5.66 -7.12 10.98
C VAL A 79 -5.39 -5.87 10.14
N TRP A 80 -5.56 -5.98 8.83
CA TRP A 80 -5.36 -4.88 7.88
C TRP A 80 -6.66 -4.46 7.17
N SER A 81 -6.62 -3.33 6.46
CA SER A 81 -7.76 -2.66 5.82
C SER A 81 -7.87 -2.93 4.31
N ASP A 82 -8.71 -2.15 3.62
CA ASP A 82 -8.86 -2.19 2.16
C ASP A 82 -7.57 -1.77 1.44
N ALA A 83 -6.80 -0.80 1.95
CA ALA A 83 -5.61 -0.31 1.26
C ALA A 83 -4.56 -1.42 1.08
N ILE A 84 -4.35 -2.24 2.12
CA ILE A 84 -3.46 -3.41 2.04
C ILE A 84 -4.08 -4.54 1.22
N SER A 85 -5.37 -4.83 1.40
CA SER A 85 -6.05 -5.87 0.61
C SER A 85 -5.94 -5.59 -0.90
N LEU A 86 -6.09 -4.33 -1.30
CA LEU A 86 -5.96 -3.88 -2.69
C LEU A 86 -4.49 -3.87 -3.16
N THR A 87 -3.55 -3.51 -2.28
CA THR A 87 -2.10 -3.66 -2.56
C THR A 87 -1.76 -5.12 -2.87
N LEU A 88 -2.25 -6.06 -2.06
CA LEU A 88 -2.07 -7.50 -2.26
C LEU A 88 -2.75 -8.00 -3.54
N CYS A 89 -3.95 -7.49 -3.85
CA CYS A 89 -4.60 -7.79 -5.13
C CYS A 89 -3.74 -7.37 -6.33
N PHE A 90 -3.09 -6.20 -6.26
CA PHE A 90 -2.21 -5.75 -7.32
C PHE A 90 -0.95 -6.62 -7.42
N LEU A 91 -0.30 -6.94 -6.31
CA LEU A 91 0.82 -7.87 -6.30
C LEU A 91 0.44 -9.24 -6.90
N ALA A 92 -0.73 -9.78 -6.53
CA ALA A 92 -1.23 -11.02 -7.10
C ALA A 92 -1.52 -10.91 -8.61
N SER A 93 -1.89 -9.72 -9.12
CA SER A 93 -2.06 -9.48 -10.56
C SER A 93 -0.73 -9.55 -11.30
N LEU A 94 0.28 -8.83 -10.77
CA LEU A 94 1.63 -8.78 -11.31
C LEU A 94 2.31 -10.16 -11.27
N ALA A 95 2.19 -10.87 -10.15
CA ALA A 95 2.75 -12.21 -10.00
C ALA A 95 2.15 -13.22 -10.99
N HIS A 96 0.86 -13.10 -11.30
CA HIS A 96 0.19 -13.99 -12.24
C HIS A 96 0.62 -13.75 -13.69
N HIS A 97 0.74 -12.49 -14.12
CA HIS A 97 1.03 -12.15 -15.52
C HIS A 97 2.53 -11.97 -15.81
N GLY A 98 3.35 -11.73 -14.79
CA GLY A 98 4.73 -11.27 -14.97
C GLY A 98 4.85 -9.85 -15.54
N ASP A 99 3.74 -9.14 -15.74
CA ASP A 99 3.65 -7.75 -16.20
C ASP A 99 2.31 -7.14 -15.72
N TYR A 100 2.13 -5.84 -15.98
CA TYR A 100 0.94 -5.09 -15.66
C TYR A 100 -0.20 -5.47 -16.61
N SER A 101 -1.32 -5.92 -16.02
CA SER A 101 -2.59 -6.11 -16.72
C SER A 101 -3.68 -5.34 -15.98
N GLN A 102 -4.13 -4.24 -16.60
CA GLN A 102 -5.17 -3.36 -16.05
C GLN A 102 -6.49 -4.12 -15.83
N GLU A 103 -6.87 -4.97 -16.78
CA GLU A 103 -8.10 -5.77 -16.71
C GLU A 103 -8.04 -6.77 -15.56
N HIS A 104 -6.95 -7.52 -15.45
CA HIS A 104 -6.81 -8.51 -14.38
C HIS A 104 -6.69 -7.87 -12.99
N LEU A 105 -6.06 -6.69 -12.90
CA LEU A 105 -6.04 -5.91 -11.66
C LEU A 105 -7.46 -5.57 -11.20
N LEU A 106 -8.28 -4.99 -12.10
CA LEU A 106 -9.65 -4.62 -11.79
C LEU A 106 -10.53 -5.84 -11.51
N GLN A 107 -10.28 -6.96 -12.18
CA GLN A 107 -10.94 -8.23 -11.87
C GLN A 107 -10.62 -8.69 -10.44
N ARG A 108 -9.36 -8.61 -9.99
CA ARG A 108 -8.98 -8.95 -8.61
C ARG A 108 -9.61 -8.00 -7.59
N TYR A 109 -9.68 -6.70 -7.89
CA TYR A 109 -10.39 -5.74 -7.04
C TYR A 109 -11.89 -6.04 -6.97
N PHE A 110 -12.49 -6.46 -8.08
CA PHE A 110 -13.87 -6.94 -8.10
C PHE A 110 -14.07 -8.20 -7.26
N GLN A 111 -13.14 -9.16 -7.31
CA GLN A 111 -13.15 -10.34 -6.44
C GLN A 111 -12.99 -9.98 -4.95
N TRP A 112 -12.12 -9.02 -4.64
CA TRP A 112 -11.99 -8.48 -3.28
C TRP A 112 -13.33 -7.92 -2.81
N TRP A 113 -13.93 -7.04 -3.61
CA TRP A 113 -15.19 -6.39 -3.26
C TRP A 113 -16.35 -7.37 -3.09
N MET A 114 -16.50 -8.31 -4.02
CA MET A 114 -17.66 -9.22 -4.04
C MET A 114 -17.49 -10.40 -3.09
N ASN A 115 -16.28 -10.91 -2.91
CA ASN A 115 -16.02 -12.20 -2.27
C ASN A 115 -15.03 -12.13 -1.10
N GLY A 116 -14.52 -10.95 -0.75
CA GLY A 116 -13.52 -10.79 0.32
C GLY A 116 -12.14 -11.36 -0.03
N TYR A 117 -11.81 -11.52 -1.32
CA TYR A 117 -10.49 -11.97 -1.76
C TYR A 117 -9.37 -11.06 -1.23
N MET A 118 -8.35 -11.62 -0.58
CA MET A 118 -7.25 -10.90 0.11
C MET A 118 -7.68 -10.05 1.33
N CYS A 119 -8.87 -10.28 1.87
CA CYS A 119 -9.25 -9.78 3.20
C CYS A 119 -8.78 -10.73 4.31
N PRO A 120 -8.30 -10.22 5.45
CA PRO A 120 -7.85 -11.05 6.58
C PRO A 120 -8.99 -11.85 7.22
N THR A 121 -10.24 -11.38 7.11
CA THR A 121 -11.44 -12.05 7.65
C THR A 121 -12.18 -12.90 6.61
N GLY A 122 -11.76 -12.87 5.34
CA GLY A 122 -12.53 -13.41 4.21
C GLY A 122 -13.82 -12.62 3.91
N LEU A 123 -14.06 -11.49 4.56
CA LEU A 123 -15.18 -10.58 4.27
C LEU A 123 -14.63 -9.22 3.84
N CYS A 124 -15.26 -8.62 2.83
CA CYS A 124 -14.84 -7.31 2.34
C CYS A 124 -15.12 -6.20 3.35
N PHE A 125 -14.15 -5.29 3.50
CA PHE A 125 -14.36 -4.01 4.17
C PHE A 125 -15.24 -3.12 3.30
N THR A 126 -15.85 -2.08 3.89
CA THR A 126 -16.56 -1.08 3.06
C THR A 126 -15.50 -0.25 2.30
N PRO A 127 -15.40 -0.35 0.96
CA PRO A 127 -14.46 0.44 0.17
C PRO A 127 -14.77 1.92 0.27
N HIS A 128 -13.74 2.74 0.15
CA HIS A 128 -13.94 4.15 -0.16
C HIS A 128 -14.70 4.36 -1.45
N VAL A 129 -15.41 5.49 -1.51
CA VAL A 129 -16.24 5.85 -2.65
C VAL A 129 -15.45 5.95 -3.96
N ASP A 130 -14.16 6.32 -3.89
CA ASP A 130 -13.29 6.45 -5.06
C ASP A 130 -13.06 5.08 -5.72
N ILE A 131 -12.56 4.11 -4.95
CA ILE A 131 -12.24 2.79 -5.45
C ILE A 131 -13.50 1.97 -5.75
N LYS A 132 -14.54 2.09 -4.90
CA LYS A 132 -15.83 1.42 -5.11
C LYS A 132 -16.41 1.78 -6.47
N LYS A 133 -16.43 3.07 -6.82
CA LYS A 133 -16.97 3.54 -8.09
C LYS A 133 -16.19 2.98 -9.28
N SER A 134 -14.87 2.87 -9.18
CA SER A 134 -14.08 2.26 -10.25
C SER A 134 -14.30 0.75 -10.39
N ILE A 135 -14.50 0.04 -9.28
CA ILE A 135 -14.84 -1.39 -9.29
C ILE A 135 -16.25 -1.60 -9.87
N ASP A 136 -17.23 -0.81 -9.43
CA ASP A 136 -18.60 -0.84 -9.93
C ASP A 136 -18.61 -0.54 -11.45
N LEU A 137 -17.87 0.48 -11.88
CA LEU A 137 -17.74 0.84 -13.29
C LEU A 137 -17.07 -0.25 -14.13
N PHE A 138 -16.07 -0.95 -13.57
CA PHE A 138 -15.49 -2.12 -14.23
C PHE A 138 -16.55 -3.20 -14.44
N GLY A 139 -17.32 -3.55 -13.40
CA GLY A 139 -18.41 -4.50 -13.51
C GLY A 139 -19.46 -4.10 -14.54
N GLU A 140 -19.86 -2.82 -14.56
CA GLU A 140 -20.76 -2.26 -15.57
C GLU A 140 -20.18 -2.36 -16.99
N THR A 141 -18.89 -2.09 -17.15
CA THR A 141 -18.20 -2.15 -18.45
C THR A 141 -18.15 -3.59 -18.97
N GLN A 142 -17.83 -4.57 -18.11
CA GLN A 142 -17.84 -5.99 -18.50
C GLN A 142 -19.25 -6.44 -18.91
N ALA A 143 -20.28 -6.02 -18.16
CA ALA A 143 -21.68 -6.32 -18.49
C ALA A 143 -22.11 -5.67 -19.81
N ALA A 144 -21.76 -4.41 -20.03
CA ALA A 144 -22.07 -3.69 -21.26
C ALA A 144 -21.36 -4.28 -22.47
N GLN A 145 -20.08 -4.64 -22.34
CA GLN A 145 -19.32 -5.31 -23.41
C GLN A 145 -19.93 -6.65 -23.80
N ALA A 146 -20.41 -7.45 -22.84
CA ALA A 146 -21.13 -8.68 -23.12
C ALA A 146 -22.44 -8.46 -23.92
N LEU A 147 -23.00 -7.25 -23.85
CA LEU A 147 -24.19 -6.83 -24.60
C LEU A 147 -23.86 -6.01 -25.86
N GLY A 148 -22.58 -5.80 -26.19
CA GLY A 148 -22.15 -4.98 -27.33
C GLY A 148 -22.39 -3.47 -27.15
N ILE A 149 -22.46 -2.99 -25.90
CA ILE A 149 -22.72 -1.59 -25.54
C ILE A 149 -21.41 -0.92 -25.12
N GLU A 150 -21.13 0.27 -25.66
CA GLU A 150 -19.99 1.09 -25.27
C GLU A 150 -20.27 1.90 -24.00
N VAL A 151 -19.30 1.93 -23.07
CA VAL A 151 -19.39 2.70 -21.82
C VAL A 151 -18.37 3.84 -21.82
N ASP A 152 -18.86 5.07 -21.66
CA ASP A 152 -18.00 6.25 -21.48
C ASP A 152 -17.41 6.28 -20.06
N ILE A 153 -16.25 5.66 -19.90
CA ILE A 153 -15.51 5.57 -18.64
C ILE A 153 -14.98 6.95 -18.20
N GLU A 154 -14.60 7.82 -19.14
CA GLU A 154 -14.06 9.15 -18.80
C GLU A 154 -15.13 10.01 -18.14
N LYS A 155 -16.35 10.02 -18.68
CA LYS A 155 -17.48 10.75 -18.09
C LYS A 155 -17.85 10.22 -16.70
N LYS A 156 -17.80 8.91 -16.49
CA LYS A 156 -18.20 8.29 -15.22
C LYS A 156 -17.16 8.43 -14.10
N THR A 157 -15.89 8.70 -14.45
CA THR A 157 -14.79 8.85 -13.47
C THR A 157 -14.36 10.30 -13.23
N TYR A 158 -14.89 11.28 -13.98
CA TYR A 158 -14.42 12.67 -13.96
C TYR A 158 -14.43 13.37 -12.58
N CYS A 159 -15.34 12.99 -11.69
CA CYS A 159 -15.49 13.59 -10.35
C CYS A 159 -14.84 12.78 -9.23
N LEU A 160 -14.05 11.74 -9.54
CA LEU A 160 -13.35 10.98 -8.52
C LEU A 160 -12.16 11.79 -8.01
N SER A 161 -11.94 11.75 -6.70
CA SER A 161 -10.79 12.35 -6.05
C SER A 161 -10.17 11.30 -5.15
N PRO A 162 -8.90 10.91 -5.41
CA PRO A 162 -8.24 9.87 -4.64
C PRO A 162 -7.99 10.31 -3.21
N LYS A 163 -8.19 9.39 -2.28
CA LYS A 163 -7.76 9.55 -0.88
C LYS A 163 -6.29 9.15 -0.71
N PRO A 164 -5.60 9.62 0.36
CA PRO A 164 -4.19 9.27 0.61
C PRO A 164 -3.86 7.77 0.55
N ALA A 165 -4.79 6.92 0.98
CA ALA A 165 -4.67 5.46 0.86
C ALA A 165 -4.40 4.96 -0.58
N ALA A 166 -4.78 5.74 -1.60
CA ALA A 166 -4.47 5.44 -3.00
C ALA A 166 -2.97 5.31 -3.27
N LEU A 167 -2.11 6.02 -2.54
CA LEU A 167 -0.66 5.91 -2.69
C LEU A 167 -0.19 4.49 -2.35
N LEU A 168 -0.62 3.96 -1.20
CA LEU A 168 -0.31 2.60 -0.76
C LEU A 168 -0.73 1.56 -1.80
N ARG A 169 -1.95 1.70 -2.34
CA ARG A 169 -2.53 0.78 -3.34
C ARG A 169 -1.69 0.68 -4.63
N LEU A 170 -0.94 1.72 -5.00
CA LEU A 170 -0.07 1.71 -6.18
C LEU A 170 1.41 1.42 -5.87
N SER A 171 1.79 1.24 -4.59
CA SER A 171 3.14 0.84 -4.20
C SER A 171 3.68 -0.44 -4.87
N PRO A 172 2.86 -1.43 -5.31
CA PRO A 172 3.35 -2.61 -6.03
C PRO A 172 4.09 -2.29 -7.33
N ILE A 173 3.81 -1.13 -7.94
CA ILE A 173 4.56 -0.65 -9.10
C ILE A 173 6.04 -0.47 -8.74
N SER A 174 6.33 0.08 -7.55
CA SER A 174 7.72 0.28 -7.10
C SER A 174 8.45 -1.05 -6.89
N TYR A 175 7.78 -2.05 -6.31
CA TYR A 175 8.38 -3.35 -6.01
C TYR A 175 8.73 -4.12 -7.28
N PHE A 176 7.76 -4.21 -8.21
CA PHE A 176 7.91 -5.02 -9.42
C PHE A 176 8.74 -4.32 -10.51
N TYR A 177 8.68 -2.98 -10.58
CA TYR A 177 9.34 -2.19 -11.64
C TYR A 177 10.52 -1.35 -11.14
N SER A 178 11.09 -1.65 -9.97
CA SER A 178 12.25 -0.93 -9.38
C SER A 178 13.47 -0.87 -10.31
N LYS A 179 13.73 -1.95 -11.05
CA LYS A 179 14.85 -2.06 -12.02
C LYS A 179 14.46 -1.69 -13.46
N HIS A 180 13.20 -1.36 -13.70
CA HIS A 180 12.73 -0.97 -15.03
C HIS A 180 12.96 0.53 -15.29
N SER A 181 12.69 0.99 -16.51
CA SER A 181 12.81 2.40 -16.86
C SER A 181 11.74 3.26 -16.17
N TYR A 182 12.07 4.53 -15.90
CA TYR A 182 11.11 5.53 -15.46
C TYR A 182 9.89 5.61 -16.39
N SER A 183 10.10 5.51 -17.72
CA SER A 183 9.02 5.57 -18.70
C SER A 183 8.00 4.45 -18.54
N LYS A 184 8.42 3.20 -18.30
CA LYS A 184 7.53 2.06 -18.08
C LYS A 184 6.70 2.25 -16.80
N ARG A 185 7.32 2.72 -15.71
CA ARG A 185 6.60 3.02 -14.47
C ARG A 185 5.58 4.15 -14.68
N LEU A 186 5.98 5.24 -15.34
CA LEU A 186 5.10 6.37 -15.61
C LEU A 186 3.88 5.97 -16.45
N GLU A 187 4.06 5.10 -17.44
CA GLU A 187 2.96 4.57 -18.26
C GLU A 187 1.94 3.82 -17.39
N ILE A 188 2.40 2.88 -16.55
CA ILE A 188 1.54 2.11 -15.66
C ILE A 188 0.82 3.01 -14.65
N ILE A 189 1.53 3.97 -14.06
CA ILE A 189 0.94 4.93 -13.11
C ILE A 189 -0.17 5.73 -13.78
N LYS A 190 0.07 6.24 -14.99
CA LYS A 190 -0.93 7.00 -15.76
C LYS A 190 -2.17 6.17 -16.02
N ASP A 191 -2.01 4.91 -16.41
CA ASP A 191 -3.14 4.04 -16.72
C ASP A 191 -3.96 3.70 -15.46
N CYS A 192 -3.29 3.30 -14.36
CA CYS A 192 -3.90 3.10 -13.06
C CYS A 192 -4.69 4.33 -12.60
N VAL A 193 -4.06 5.51 -12.59
CA VAL A 193 -4.69 6.75 -12.11
C VAL A 193 -5.90 7.12 -12.97
N LYS A 194 -5.76 7.07 -14.30
CA LYS A 194 -6.86 7.38 -15.23
C LYS A 194 -8.08 6.49 -14.98
N ARG A 195 -7.88 5.21 -14.73
CA ARG A 195 -8.95 4.21 -14.63
C ARG A 195 -9.54 4.09 -13.23
N MET A 196 -8.74 4.32 -12.20
CA MET A 196 -9.15 4.18 -10.80
C MET A 196 -9.58 5.50 -10.16
N PHE A 197 -9.07 6.64 -10.64
CA PHE A 197 -9.28 7.94 -9.99
C PHE A 197 -9.68 9.05 -10.98
N GLY A 198 -9.81 8.73 -12.26
CA GLY A 198 -10.24 9.67 -13.29
C GLY A 198 -9.16 10.63 -13.77
N LYS A 199 -9.51 11.40 -14.81
CA LYS A 199 -8.58 12.23 -15.60
C LYS A 199 -8.15 13.55 -14.91
N SER A 200 -8.95 14.04 -13.98
CA SER A 200 -8.70 15.28 -13.22
C SER A 200 -7.69 15.08 -12.08
N THR A 201 -7.37 13.82 -11.76
CA THR A 201 -6.45 13.48 -10.68
C THR A 201 -5.00 13.82 -11.03
N SER A 202 -4.33 14.49 -10.11
CA SER A 202 -2.89 14.78 -10.23
C SER A 202 -2.09 13.48 -10.20
N ILE A 203 -1.38 13.21 -11.29
CA ILE A 203 -0.47 12.06 -11.43
C ILE A 203 0.85 12.32 -10.69
N ASP A 204 1.22 13.59 -10.49
CA ASP A 204 2.56 13.97 -10.03
C ASP A 204 2.87 13.44 -8.63
N VAL A 205 1.87 13.39 -7.73
CA VAL A 205 2.05 12.86 -6.37
C VAL A 205 2.30 11.34 -6.39
N PHE A 206 1.58 10.60 -7.23
CA PHE A 206 1.79 9.16 -7.40
C PHE A 206 3.16 8.86 -7.97
N VAL A 207 3.59 9.62 -8.98
CA VAL A 207 4.93 9.51 -9.56
C VAL A 207 5.99 9.80 -8.51
N ALA A 208 5.86 10.91 -7.77
CA ALA A 208 6.84 11.28 -6.75
C ALA A 208 6.97 10.21 -5.66
N TYR A 209 5.84 9.68 -5.18
CA TYR A 209 5.83 8.62 -4.17
C TYR A 209 6.40 7.29 -4.68
N ILE A 210 6.04 6.86 -5.90
CA ILE A 210 6.56 5.61 -6.46
C ILE A 210 8.06 5.72 -6.74
N GLU A 211 8.54 6.84 -7.29
CA GLU A 211 9.98 7.04 -7.51
C GLU A 211 10.76 7.14 -6.19
N LEU A 212 10.17 7.71 -5.14
CA LEU A 212 10.74 7.70 -3.80
C LEU A 212 10.98 6.25 -3.34
N LEU A 213 9.96 5.39 -3.44
CA LEU A 213 10.09 3.97 -3.09
C LEU A 213 11.11 3.24 -3.97
N VAL A 214 11.09 3.48 -5.29
CA VAL A 214 12.05 2.87 -6.22
C VAL A 214 13.49 3.24 -5.86
N ASN A 215 13.75 4.52 -5.55
CA ASN A 215 15.09 4.95 -5.16
C ASN A 215 15.50 4.34 -3.82
N ALA A 216 14.58 4.24 -2.85
CA ALA A 216 14.86 3.60 -1.57
C ALA A 216 15.15 2.10 -1.72
N LEU A 217 14.38 1.38 -2.55
CA LEU A 217 14.63 -0.03 -2.89
C LEU A 217 15.95 -0.22 -3.63
N ASN A 218 16.37 0.77 -4.42
CA ASN A 218 17.63 0.76 -5.14
C ASN A 218 18.83 1.23 -4.29
N GLY A 219 18.64 1.49 -3.00
CA GLY A 219 19.71 1.81 -2.05
C GLY A 219 20.24 3.25 -2.14
N PHE A 220 19.47 4.18 -2.71
CA PHE A 220 19.84 5.60 -2.71
C PHE A 220 19.80 6.17 -1.29
N SER A 221 20.66 7.15 -1.02
CA SER A 221 20.66 7.82 0.27
C SER A 221 19.37 8.62 0.49
N LYS A 222 19.03 8.85 1.76
CA LYS A 222 17.89 9.70 2.14
C LYS A 222 18.00 11.08 1.49
N GLU A 223 19.20 11.66 1.51
CA GLU A 223 19.48 12.99 0.96
C GLU A 223 19.27 13.03 -0.55
N ASP A 224 19.79 12.04 -1.29
CA ASP A 224 19.61 11.93 -2.74
C ASP A 224 18.12 11.80 -3.12
N ILE A 225 17.39 10.99 -2.35
CA ILE A 225 15.96 10.76 -2.56
C ILE A 225 15.18 12.05 -2.38
N ILE A 226 15.37 12.76 -1.25
CA ILE A 226 14.67 14.02 -0.99
C ILE A 226 14.99 15.06 -2.06
N GLN A 227 16.26 15.20 -2.46
CA GLN A 227 16.68 16.16 -3.48
C GLN A 227 16.13 15.83 -4.88
N SER A 228 15.84 14.55 -5.16
CA SER A 228 15.28 14.12 -6.44
C SER A 228 13.81 14.50 -6.64
N ILE A 229 13.09 14.85 -5.56
CA ILE A 229 11.66 15.17 -5.59
C ILE A 229 11.44 16.52 -6.26
N LYS A 230 10.83 16.49 -7.45
CA LYS A 230 10.49 17.70 -8.25
C LYS A 230 8.99 18.02 -8.20
N LEU A 231 8.38 17.86 -7.03
CA LEU A 231 6.97 18.17 -6.81
C LEU A 231 6.82 19.56 -6.16
N LYS A 232 5.79 20.32 -6.56
CA LYS A 232 5.44 21.58 -5.87
C LYS A 232 4.37 21.33 -4.81
N GLN A 233 4.51 22.00 -3.67
CA GLN A 233 3.53 21.94 -2.61
C GLN A 233 2.24 22.66 -3.02
N ASN A 234 1.11 21.98 -2.81
CA ASN A 234 -0.22 22.49 -3.04
C ASN A 234 -1.11 22.11 -1.85
N SER A 235 -1.37 23.08 -0.97
CA SER A 235 -2.18 22.89 0.23
C SER A 235 -3.66 22.61 -0.04
N ASN A 236 -4.15 22.71 -1.27
CA ASN A 236 -5.56 22.42 -1.57
C ASN A 236 -5.80 20.97 -1.99
N ASP A 237 -4.73 20.19 -2.18
CA ASP A 237 -4.78 18.78 -2.54
C ASP A 237 -4.36 17.92 -1.34
N SER A 238 -5.27 17.06 -0.84
CA SER A 238 -5.01 16.19 0.31
C SER A 238 -3.89 15.18 0.05
N LEU A 239 -3.77 14.65 -1.18
CA LEU A 239 -2.65 13.77 -1.53
C LEU A 239 -1.33 14.50 -1.44
N ASN A 240 -1.27 15.69 -2.04
CA ASN A 240 -0.07 16.52 -2.04
C ASN A 240 0.33 16.88 -0.59
N LYS A 241 -0.63 17.31 0.24
CA LYS A 241 -0.39 17.59 1.67
C LYS A 241 0.24 16.42 2.41
N ILE A 242 -0.35 15.23 2.30
CA ILE A 242 0.15 14.03 2.99
C ILE A 242 1.52 13.63 2.48
N PHE A 243 1.76 13.73 1.17
CA PHE A 243 3.08 13.48 0.62
C PHE A 243 4.13 14.46 1.17
N PHE A 244 3.84 15.75 1.27
CA PHE A 244 4.80 16.71 1.85
C PHE A 244 5.02 16.52 3.35
N HIS A 245 4.01 16.10 4.11
CA HIS A 245 4.21 15.70 5.51
C HIS A 245 5.11 14.47 5.62
N LEU A 246 4.97 13.50 4.70
CA LEU A 246 5.86 12.34 4.63
C LEU A 246 7.30 12.77 4.35
N ILE A 247 7.53 13.68 3.41
CA ILE A 247 8.87 14.22 3.13
C ILE A 247 9.44 14.95 4.33
N ASP A 248 8.64 15.77 5.02
CA ASP A 248 9.07 16.45 6.24
C ASP A 248 9.47 15.44 7.34
N PHE A 249 8.70 14.36 7.51
CA PHE A 249 9.03 13.30 8.45
C PHE A 249 10.33 12.59 8.11
N ILE A 250 10.51 12.18 6.85
CA ILE A 250 11.74 11.52 6.40
C ILE A 250 12.93 12.47 6.58
N SER A 251 12.79 13.73 6.17
CA SER A 251 13.86 14.73 6.24
C SER A 251 14.34 14.97 7.68
N ASN A 252 13.42 15.03 8.63
CA ASN A 252 13.70 15.31 10.03
C ASN A 252 13.90 14.05 10.89
N ASP A 253 13.98 12.87 10.28
CA ASP A 253 14.27 11.62 10.97
C ASP A 253 15.78 11.49 11.21
N ASN A 254 16.18 11.62 12.49
CA ASN A 254 17.55 11.46 12.96
C ASN A 254 17.85 10.00 13.36
N ASN A 255 17.26 9.01 12.67
CA ASN A 255 17.29 7.58 13.01
C ASN A 255 16.70 7.28 14.38
N ASN A 256 15.70 8.06 14.80
CA ASN A 256 15.01 7.86 16.06
C ASN A 256 13.56 7.48 15.78
N ILE A 257 13.33 6.17 15.65
CA ILE A 257 12.00 5.57 15.42
C ILE A 257 11.01 6.08 16.46
N GLU A 258 11.41 6.15 17.73
CA GLU A 258 10.54 6.61 18.80
C GLU A 258 10.14 8.08 18.63
N GLN A 259 11.03 8.97 18.22
CA GLN A 259 10.67 10.37 17.93
C GLN A 259 9.80 10.52 16.67
N GLY A 260 10.10 9.77 15.60
CA GLY A 260 9.29 9.75 14.38
C GLY A 260 7.87 9.25 14.66
N LEU A 261 7.77 8.14 15.38
CA LEU A 261 6.51 7.59 15.86
C LEU A 261 5.81 8.54 16.83
N GLN A 262 6.49 9.11 17.82
CA GLN A 262 5.87 10.07 18.75
C GLN A 262 5.34 11.30 18.02
N ARG A 263 6.01 11.77 16.96
CA ARG A 263 5.49 12.86 16.12
C ARG A 263 4.24 12.43 15.34
N ALA A 264 4.25 11.25 14.71
CA ALA A 264 3.07 10.71 14.04
C ALA A 264 1.90 10.49 15.02
N LEU A 265 2.17 9.85 16.16
CA LEU A 265 1.21 9.55 17.24
C LEU A 265 0.66 10.83 17.89
N LYS A 266 1.47 11.89 18.05
CA LYS A 266 0.99 13.18 18.59
C LYS A 266 -0.03 13.83 17.66
N ILE A 267 0.12 13.67 16.34
CA ILE A 267 -0.87 14.17 15.37
C ILE A 267 -2.14 13.32 15.44
N ILE A 268 -2.03 11.99 15.52
CA ILE A 268 -3.17 11.06 15.70
C ILE A 268 -3.96 11.39 16.97
N TYR A 269 -3.27 11.56 18.11
CA TYR A 269 -3.89 11.79 19.43
C TYR A 269 -4.67 13.11 19.51
N ILE A 270 -4.24 14.15 18.81
CA ILE A 270 -4.92 15.46 18.80
C ILE A 270 -6.29 15.37 18.10
N GLN A 271 -6.46 14.47 17.13
CA GLN A 271 -7.67 14.39 16.30
C GLN A 271 -8.71 13.33 16.72
N GLN A 272 -8.35 12.37 17.58
CA GLN A 272 -9.34 11.45 18.17
C GLN A 272 -10.43 12.18 18.98
N LYS A 273 -10.19 13.44 19.38
CA LYS A 273 -11.22 14.29 20.00
C LYS A 273 -12.22 14.88 19.01
N GLU A 274 -11.98 14.81 17.70
CA GLU A 274 -12.79 15.48 16.67
C GLU A 274 -13.38 14.55 15.59
N CYS A 275 -12.93 13.29 15.48
CA CYS A 275 -13.30 12.43 14.36
C CYS A 275 -14.42 11.42 14.65
N LYS A 276 -15.55 11.57 13.94
CA LYS A 276 -16.62 10.55 13.79
C LYS A 276 -16.38 9.63 12.59
N TYR A 277 -15.15 9.17 12.34
CA TYR A 277 -14.88 8.27 11.22
C TYR A 277 -15.33 6.83 11.56
N LEU A 278 -15.99 6.19 10.60
CA LEU A 278 -16.46 4.79 10.69
C LEU A 278 -15.33 3.76 10.50
N ASN A 279 -14.15 4.19 10.05
CA ASN A 279 -12.98 3.34 9.87
C ASN A 279 -11.69 4.05 10.35
N PRO A 280 -11.06 3.64 11.47
CA PRO A 280 -9.84 4.27 11.97
C PRO A 280 -8.61 4.03 11.08
N TYR A 281 -8.64 3.00 10.23
CA TYR A 281 -7.53 2.65 9.32
C TYR A 281 -7.31 3.66 8.18
N ASP A 282 -8.31 4.51 7.92
CA ASP A 282 -8.33 5.42 6.77
C ASP A 282 -8.09 6.88 7.13
N SER A 283 -7.67 7.16 8.36
CA SER A 283 -7.26 8.50 8.72
C SER A 283 -6.01 8.91 7.94
N ASP A 284 -5.94 10.17 7.55
CA ASP A 284 -4.79 10.75 6.85
C ASP A 284 -3.49 10.48 7.62
N GLU A 285 -3.57 10.46 8.95
CA GLU A 285 -2.48 10.17 9.87
C GLU A 285 -2.06 8.70 9.88
N THR A 286 -3.01 7.77 9.89
CA THR A 286 -2.73 6.33 9.75
C THR A 286 -2.01 6.07 8.45
N ILE A 287 -2.51 6.64 7.35
CA ILE A 287 -1.87 6.51 6.05
C ILE A 287 -0.47 7.10 6.09
N LEU A 288 -0.28 8.28 6.68
CA LEU A 288 1.03 8.91 6.80
C LEU A 288 2.01 8.06 7.61
N LEU A 289 1.58 7.47 8.73
CA LEU A 289 2.37 6.55 9.54
C LEU A 289 2.75 5.30 8.73
N THR A 290 1.78 4.70 8.05
CA THR A 290 1.98 3.52 7.20
C THR A 290 2.99 3.80 6.08
N LEU A 291 2.85 4.92 5.37
CA LEU A 291 3.78 5.37 4.34
C LEU A 291 5.19 5.60 4.91
N TYR A 292 5.28 6.23 6.08
CA TYR A 292 6.57 6.48 6.74
C TYR A 292 7.27 5.17 7.13
N LEU A 293 6.57 4.25 7.79
CA LEU A 293 7.13 2.94 8.19
C LEU A 293 7.59 2.15 6.97
N GLN A 294 6.78 2.14 5.90
CA GLN A 294 7.08 1.49 4.64
C GLN A 294 8.40 1.98 4.01
N ILE A 295 8.69 3.28 4.11
CA ILE A 295 9.91 3.90 3.54
C ILE A 295 11.09 3.78 4.50
N LYS A 296 10.88 3.98 5.81
CA LYS A 296 11.96 4.09 6.79
C LYS A 296 12.89 2.88 6.75
N LYS A 297 12.33 1.68 6.76
CA LYS A 297 13.11 0.42 6.74
C LYS A 297 13.95 0.28 5.47
N GLN A 298 13.53 0.90 4.35
CA GLN A 298 14.28 0.92 3.10
C GLN A 298 15.46 1.89 3.15
N LEU A 299 15.39 2.94 3.95
CA LEU A 299 16.45 3.95 4.00
C LEU A 299 17.58 3.58 4.97
N ASN A 300 17.54 2.37 5.59
CA ASN A 300 18.44 1.98 6.68
C ASN A 300 18.47 3.02 7.82
N LEU A 301 17.34 3.70 8.07
CA LEU A 301 17.12 4.69 9.15
C LEU A 301 16.48 4.02 10.38
#